data_AF-Q0F056-F1
#
_entry.id   AF-Q0F056-F1
#
_cell.length_a   1.000
_cell.length_b   1.000
_cell.length_c   1.000
_cell.angle_alpha   90.00
_cell.angle_beta   90.00
_cell.angle_gamma   90.00
#
_symmetry.space_group_name_H-M   'P 1'
#
loop_
_entity.id
_entity.type
_entity.pdbx_description
1 polymer ?
#
loop_
_entity_poly.entity_id
_entity_poly.type
_entity_poly.pdbx_seq_one_letter_code
_entity_poly.pdbx_strand_id
1 'polypeptide(L)'
;MISAAYIQMYAYGCPMMSEPAEYSDPPAVNAVAVSRRLFLGWVGAALAALALPRPLWSVEDPASAYKETIAVLQMLYRGEIEANLRYKAFEARALKEGHVNIAHMFAAIAASEAVHADHFSGLLVKLGVQPDSPEALAGQLHITTASTKENLRYATDVELAEIDVRYPEYLQRIKPENNSSAVKRITYAWEAEQQHRELIKDIQSGTGMFFGMLAARFRSTKTRYFVCQNCGSTLTVLPSEKCPICGFPLSWYKEIRLPGS
;
A
#
# COMPACT_ATOMS: atom_id res chain seq x y z
N MET A 1 6.45 18.73 -51.32
CA MET A 1 7.66 19.55 -51.15
C MET A 1 8.27 19.15 -49.82
N ILE A 2 9.50 18.64 -49.87
CA ILE A 2 10.27 18.04 -48.77
C ILE A 2 11.29 19.08 -48.30
N SER A 3 11.50 19.23 -46.99
CA SER A 3 12.75 19.67 -46.34
C SER A 3 12.53 19.60 -44.81
N ALA A 4 13.16 18.83 -43.93
CA ALA A 4 14.49 18.21 -43.81
C ALA A 4 15.67 19.19 -43.58
N ALA A 5 16.01 19.42 -42.30
CA ALA A 5 17.31 19.93 -41.83
C ALA A 5 17.59 19.33 -40.42
N TYR A 6 18.47 18.32 -40.31
CA TYR A 6 19.91 18.38 -39.92
C TYR A 6 20.13 18.76 -38.43
N ILE A 7 20.39 17.78 -37.54
CA ILE A 7 21.69 17.23 -37.07
C ILE A 7 22.58 18.27 -36.37
N GLN A 8 22.82 18.07 -35.05
CA GLN A 8 24.18 18.11 -34.47
C GLN A 8 24.19 17.39 -33.10
N MET A 9 25.04 16.36 -33.01
CA MET A 9 25.41 15.63 -31.80
C MET A 9 26.26 16.50 -30.86
N TYR A 10 26.11 16.31 -29.54
CA TYR A 10 27.22 16.54 -28.60
C TYR A 10 27.35 15.36 -27.64
N ALA A 11 28.47 14.67 -27.79
CA ALA A 11 29.04 13.73 -26.84
C ALA A 11 29.98 14.49 -25.89
N TYR A 12 29.78 14.33 -24.59
CA TYR A 12 30.76 14.54 -23.54
C TYR A 12 30.55 13.37 -22.57
N GLY A 13 31.45 12.42 -22.38
CA GLY A 13 32.88 12.57 -22.13
C GLY A 13 33.11 12.26 -20.65
N CYS A 14 33.22 10.96 -20.32
CA CYS A 14 33.48 10.46 -18.98
C CYS A 14 34.99 10.67 -18.65
N PRO A 15 35.36 11.38 -17.57
CA PRO A 15 36.76 11.52 -17.21
C PRO A 15 37.27 10.24 -16.52
N MET A 16 38.39 9.77 -17.04
CA MET A 16 39.13 8.60 -16.59
C MET A 16 39.67 8.74 -15.17
N MET A 17 39.75 7.57 -14.52
CA MET A 17 40.38 7.31 -13.23
C MET A 17 41.85 7.76 -13.23
N SER A 18 42.23 8.55 -12.24
CA SER A 18 43.62 8.81 -11.87
C SER A 18 44.08 7.79 -10.81
N GLU A 19 45.35 7.39 -10.94
CA GLU A 19 46.10 6.35 -10.23
C GLU A 19 46.10 6.42 -8.69
N PRO A 20 46.38 5.30 -8.00
CA PRO A 20 46.41 5.23 -6.54
C PRO A 20 47.65 5.93 -5.95
N ALA A 21 47.43 6.62 -4.83
CA ALA A 21 48.48 7.22 -4.03
C ALA A 21 49.41 6.14 -3.42
N GLU A 22 50.70 6.38 -3.56
CA GLU A 22 51.81 5.60 -3.04
C GLU A 22 51.82 5.66 -1.50
N TYR A 23 51.61 4.51 -0.85
CA TYR A 23 51.67 4.36 0.59
C TYR A 23 53.13 4.26 1.03
N SER A 24 53.63 5.26 1.76
CA SER A 24 54.93 5.23 2.41
C SER A 24 54.79 4.75 3.85
N ASP A 25 55.54 3.72 4.22
CA ASP A 25 55.61 3.20 5.58
C ASP A 25 56.17 4.26 6.55
N PRO A 26 55.58 4.44 7.74
CA PRO A 26 56.14 5.30 8.77
C PRO A 26 57.42 4.71 9.37
N PRO A 27 58.38 5.54 9.83
CA PRO A 27 59.65 5.06 10.36
C PRO A 27 59.45 4.29 11.68
N ALA A 28 60.25 3.23 11.83
CA ALA A 28 60.31 2.41 13.04
C ALA A 28 60.67 3.27 14.27
N VAL A 29 59.72 3.40 15.19
CA VAL A 29 59.97 3.93 16.53
C VAL A 29 60.57 2.85 17.42
N ASN A 30 61.75 3.14 17.95
CA ASN A 30 62.47 2.29 18.89
C ASN A 30 61.61 2.03 20.14
N ALA A 31 61.24 0.76 20.33
CA ALA A 31 60.62 0.29 21.57
C ALA A 31 61.65 0.39 22.71
N VAL A 32 61.41 1.30 23.65
CA VAL A 32 62.05 1.25 24.96
C VAL A 32 61.48 0.04 25.69
N ALA A 33 62.33 -0.96 25.91
CA ALA A 33 62.00 -2.15 26.69
C ALA A 33 61.76 -1.76 28.16
N VAL A 34 60.51 -1.54 28.53
CA VAL A 34 60.10 -1.46 29.94
C VAL A 34 59.81 -2.88 30.44
N SER A 35 60.58 -3.27 31.45
CA SER A 35 60.54 -4.54 32.15
C SER A 35 59.12 -4.99 32.52
N ARG A 36 58.78 -6.22 32.14
CA ARG A 36 57.47 -6.87 32.23
C ARG A 36 57.16 -7.44 33.63
N ARG A 37 57.56 -6.74 34.70
CA ARG A 37 57.28 -7.17 36.08
C ARG A 37 56.80 -5.98 36.90
N LEU A 38 55.61 -6.16 37.51
CA LEU A 38 54.96 -5.31 38.51
C LEU A 38 54.04 -4.20 37.96
N PHE A 39 52.89 -4.55 37.38
CA PHE A 39 51.66 -3.75 37.46
C PHE A 39 50.41 -4.62 37.18
N LEU A 40 50.31 -5.75 37.89
CA LEU A 40 49.12 -6.61 37.90
C LEU A 40 48.61 -6.70 39.34
N GLY A 41 47.73 -5.77 39.67
CA GLY A 41 47.01 -5.73 40.93
C GLY A 41 46.36 -4.37 41.06
N TRP A 42 45.03 -4.32 41.15
CA TRP A 42 44.21 -3.16 41.55
C TRP A 42 43.57 -2.26 40.48
N VAL A 43 43.28 -2.74 39.26
CA VAL A 43 42.26 -2.06 38.40
C VAL A 43 41.15 -3.02 37.89
N GLY A 44 41.31 -4.33 38.04
CA GLY A 44 40.41 -5.33 37.44
C GLY A 44 39.11 -5.68 38.18
N ALA A 45 38.71 -4.99 39.25
CA ALA A 45 37.61 -5.45 40.11
C ALA A 45 36.38 -4.53 40.19
N ALA A 46 36.35 -3.38 39.49
CA ALA A 46 35.23 -2.43 39.62
C ALA A 46 34.30 -2.34 38.38
N LEU A 47 34.67 -2.91 37.23
CA LEU A 47 33.84 -2.85 36.00
C LEU A 47 33.07 -4.13 35.68
N ALA A 48 33.24 -5.19 36.47
CA ALA A 48 32.54 -6.46 36.25
C ALA A 48 31.17 -6.57 36.96
N ALA A 49 30.78 -5.57 37.77
CA ALA A 49 29.64 -5.69 38.68
C ALA A 49 28.30 -5.10 38.17
N LEU A 50 28.20 -4.66 36.91
CA LEU A 50 26.95 -4.07 36.38
C LEU A 50 26.37 -4.74 35.13
N ALA A 51 26.99 -5.81 34.62
CA ALA A 51 26.40 -6.63 33.56
C ALA A 51 25.67 -7.83 34.17
N LEU A 52 24.49 -7.60 34.75
CA LEU A 52 23.57 -8.70 35.01
C LEU A 52 23.28 -9.39 33.67
N PRO A 53 23.49 -10.71 33.53
CA PRO A 53 23.16 -11.41 32.31
C PRO A 53 21.65 -11.28 32.09
N ARG A 54 21.25 -10.60 31.01
CA ARG A 54 19.86 -10.63 30.57
C ARG A 54 19.47 -12.11 30.44
N PRO A 55 18.36 -12.55 31.06
CA PRO A 55 17.93 -13.93 30.94
C PRO A 55 17.81 -14.30 29.45
N LEU A 56 18.33 -15.47 29.07
CA LEU A 56 18.30 -16.04 27.70
C LEU A 56 16.87 -16.23 27.12
N TRP A 57 15.85 -15.75 27.81
CA TRP A 57 14.43 -15.91 27.52
C TRP A 57 13.67 -14.57 27.52
N SER A 58 14.33 -13.41 27.52
CA SER A 58 13.66 -12.15 27.19
C SER A 58 13.50 -12.02 25.67
N VAL A 59 12.64 -12.85 25.08
CA VAL A 59 12.11 -12.55 23.75
C VAL A 59 11.14 -11.40 23.97
N GLU A 60 11.55 -10.19 23.64
CA GLU A 60 10.64 -9.05 23.57
C GLU A 60 9.50 -9.46 22.64
N ASP A 61 8.27 -9.47 23.17
CA ASP A 61 7.07 -9.81 22.39
C ASP A 61 7.04 -8.90 21.14
N PRO A 62 7.09 -9.45 19.91
CA PRO A 62 7.04 -8.65 18.70
C PRO A 62 5.83 -7.70 18.67
N ALA A 63 4.71 -8.08 19.31
CA ALA A 63 3.54 -7.21 19.40
C ALA A 63 3.80 -5.95 20.25
N SER A 64 4.71 -6.02 21.22
CA SER A 64 5.10 -4.87 22.05
C SER A 64 5.88 -3.80 21.26
N ALA A 65 6.61 -4.19 20.21
CA ALA A 65 7.40 -3.29 19.37
C ALA A 65 6.59 -2.61 18.26
N TYR A 66 5.40 -3.14 17.94
CA TYR A 66 4.56 -2.72 16.81
C TYR A 66 3.14 -2.32 17.23
N LYS A 67 2.98 -1.74 18.43
CA LYS A 67 1.68 -1.44 19.01
C LYS A 67 0.83 -0.51 18.12
N GLU A 68 1.41 0.57 17.61
CA GLU A 68 0.72 1.53 16.75
C GLU A 68 0.47 0.94 15.35
N THR A 69 1.41 0.16 14.82
CA THR A 69 1.26 -0.58 13.57
C THR A 69 0.10 -1.55 13.64
N ILE A 70 0.00 -2.34 14.72
CA ILE A 70 -1.10 -3.27 14.96
C ILE A 70 -2.42 -2.51 15.02
N ALA A 71 -2.49 -1.41 15.79
CA ALA A 71 -3.70 -0.62 15.92
C ALA A 71 -4.17 -0.05 14.56
N VAL A 72 -3.24 0.47 13.76
CA VAL A 72 -3.54 0.98 12.41
C VAL A 72 -3.97 -0.13 11.46
N LEU A 73 -3.30 -1.28 11.47
CA LEU A 73 -3.68 -2.42 10.64
C LEU A 73 -5.06 -2.97 11.00
N GLN A 74 -5.44 -2.97 12.29
CA GLN A 74 -6.80 -3.35 12.71
C GLN A 74 -7.85 -2.35 12.21
N MET A 75 -7.57 -1.05 12.30
CA MET A 75 -8.45 0.00 11.78
C MET A 75 -8.64 -0.13 10.28
N LEU A 76 -7.54 -0.28 9.53
CA LEU A 76 -7.58 -0.46 8.09
C LEU A 76 -8.30 -1.75 7.71
N TYR A 77 -7.95 -2.89 8.31
CA TYR A 77 -8.64 -4.16 8.05
C TYR A 77 -10.16 -4.05 8.22
N ARG A 78 -10.63 -3.46 9.33
CA ARG A 78 -12.06 -3.24 9.55
C ARG A 78 -12.67 -2.32 8.48
N GLY A 79 -11.98 -1.23 8.14
CA GLY A 79 -12.42 -0.30 7.10
C GLY A 79 -12.56 -0.95 5.73
N GLU A 80 -11.58 -1.76 5.32
CA GLU A 80 -11.61 -2.49 4.04
C GLU A 80 -12.73 -3.53 3.98
N ILE A 81 -13.02 -4.21 5.10
CA ILE A 81 -14.18 -5.11 5.19
C ILE A 81 -15.49 -4.32 5.04
N GLU A 82 -15.60 -3.18 5.71
CA GLU A 82 -16.77 -2.31 5.61
C GLU A 82 -16.96 -1.77 4.18
N ALA A 83 -15.89 -1.27 3.55
CA ALA A 83 -15.90 -0.79 2.18
C ALA A 83 -16.24 -1.92 1.18
N ASN A 84 -15.68 -3.12 1.35
CA ASN A 84 -16.03 -4.29 0.54
C ASN A 84 -17.53 -4.60 0.58
N LEU A 85 -18.11 -4.63 1.79
CA LEU A 85 -19.54 -4.92 1.98
C LEU A 85 -20.42 -3.80 1.42
N ARG A 86 -20.02 -2.54 1.63
CA ARG A 86 -20.69 -1.36 1.09
C ARG A 86 -20.74 -1.39 -0.43
N TYR A 87 -19.60 -1.60 -1.09
CA TYR A 87 -19.54 -1.62 -2.55
C TYR A 87 -20.29 -2.82 -3.15
N LYS A 88 -20.32 -3.99 -2.48
CA LYS A 88 -21.22 -5.10 -2.87
C LYS A 88 -22.69 -4.70 -2.75
N ALA A 89 -23.07 -3.97 -1.72
CA ALA A 89 -24.43 -3.49 -1.55
C ALA A 89 -24.80 -2.44 -2.63
N PHE A 90 -23.85 -1.58 -3.00
CA PHE A 90 -24.00 -0.61 -4.09
C PHE A 90 -24.08 -1.29 -5.46
N GLU A 91 -23.27 -2.31 -5.71
CA GLU A 91 -23.35 -3.17 -6.89
C GLU A 91 -24.75 -3.76 -7.03
N ALA A 92 -25.26 -4.42 -5.98
CA ALA A 92 -26.58 -5.05 -5.99
C ALA A 92 -27.69 -4.03 -6.27
N ARG A 93 -27.58 -2.82 -5.71
CA ARG A 93 -28.51 -1.72 -5.99
C ARG A 93 -28.45 -1.28 -7.45
N ALA A 94 -27.24 -1.07 -7.99
CA ALA A 94 -27.04 -0.67 -9.38
C ALA A 94 -27.58 -1.70 -10.37
N LEU A 95 -27.42 -2.99 -10.10
CA LEU A 95 -28.05 -4.05 -10.90
C LEU A 95 -29.57 -3.97 -10.87
N LYS A 96 -30.16 -3.81 -9.67
CA LYS A 96 -31.61 -3.69 -9.50
C LYS A 96 -32.20 -2.50 -10.26
N GLU A 97 -31.44 -1.41 -10.36
CA GLU A 97 -31.83 -0.20 -11.12
C GLU A 97 -31.46 -0.26 -12.61
N GLY A 98 -30.84 -1.35 -13.09
CA GLY A 98 -30.47 -1.54 -14.49
C GLY A 98 -29.20 -0.79 -14.92
N HIS A 99 -28.36 -0.39 -13.97
CA HIS A 99 -27.09 0.31 -14.17
C HIS A 99 -25.89 -0.66 -14.20
N VAL A 100 -25.89 -1.58 -15.17
CA VAL A 100 -24.96 -2.72 -15.24
C VAL A 100 -23.47 -2.32 -15.21
N ASN A 101 -23.07 -1.26 -15.93
CA ASN A 101 -21.68 -0.82 -15.90
C ASN A 101 -21.27 -0.15 -14.58
N ILE A 102 -22.20 0.53 -13.89
CA ILE A 102 -21.94 1.08 -12.56
C ILE A 102 -21.81 -0.06 -11.55
N ALA A 103 -22.66 -1.09 -11.66
CA ALA A 103 -22.52 -2.30 -10.85
C ALA A 103 -21.17 -2.97 -11.06
N HIS A 104 -20.70 -3.07 -12.31
CA HIS A 104 -19.39 -3.66 -12.62
C HIS A 104 -18.23 -2.89 -11.99
N MET A 105 -18.28 -1.55 -12.02
CA MET A 105 -17.30 -0.73 -11.31
C MET A 105 -17.33 -1.02 -9.81
N PHE A 106 -18.49 -1.02 -9.17
CA PHE A 106 -18.61 -1.32 -7.74
C PHE A 106 -18.11 -2.74 -7.39
N ALA A 107 -18.38 -3.72 -8.24
CA ALA A 107 -17.85 -5.07 -8.10
C ALA A 107 -16.31 -5.10 -8.17
N ALA A 108 -15.71 -4.29 -9.05
CA ALA A 108 -14.27 -4.17 -9.18
C ALA A 108 -13.62 -3.50 -7.96
N ILE A 109 -14.19 -2.39 -7.48
CA ILE A 109 -13.73 -1.71 -6.27
C ILE A 109 -13.86 -2.65 -5.06
N ALA A 110 -15.01 -3.31 -4.89
CA ALA A 110 -15.18 -4.30 -3.83
C ALA A 110 -14.10 -5.41 -3.90
N ALA A 111 -13.78 -5.90 -5.10
CA ALA A 111 -12.72 -6.89 -5.26
C ALA A 111 -11.33 -6.35 -4.90
N SER A 112 -11.06 -5.06 -5.09
CA SER A 112 -9.84 -4.42 -4.58
C SER A 112 -9.82 -4.38 -3.05
N GLU A 113 -10.89 -3.94 -2.40
CA GLU A 113 -10.90 -3.83 -0.93
C GLU A 113 -10.73 -5.20 -0.25
N ALA A 114 -11.19 -6.27 -0.91
CA ALA A 114 -10.91 -7.63 -0.46
C ALA A 114 -9.40 -7.97 -0.49
N VAL A 115 -8.65 -7.48 -1.48
CA VAL A 115 -7.18 -7.65 -1.56
C VAL A 115 -6.50 -6.86 -0.43
N HIS A 116 -6.95 -5.64 -0.16
CA HIS A 116 -6.42 -4.84 0.96
C HIS A 116 -6.68 -5.53 2.30
N ALA A 117 -7.91 -5.97 2.54
CA ALA A 117 -8.30 -6.68 3.76
C ALA A 117 -7.48 -7.97 3.98
N ASP A 118 -7.26 -8.76 2.93
CA ASP A 118 -6.42 -9.97 3.00
C ASP A 118 -4.96 -9.63 3.38
N HIS A 119 -4.41 -8.56 2.82
CA HIS A 119 -3.05 -8.14 3.17
C HIS A 119 -2.94 -7.59 4.59
N PHE A 120 -3.89 -6.78 5.06
CA PHE A 120 -3.85 -6.26 6.43
C PHE A 120 -4.06 -7.36 7.47
N SER A 121 -5.01 -8.27 7.25
CA SER A 121 -5.20 -9.44 8.11
C SER A 121 -3.96 -10.35 8.13
N GLY A 122 -3.34 -10.60 6.99
CA GLY A 122 -2.10 -11.37 6.91
C GLY A 122 -0.91 -10.72 7.65
N LEU A 123 -0.84 -9.38 7.68
CA LEU A 123 0.15 -8.66 8.48
C LEU A 123 -0.15 -8.76 9.98
N LEU A 124 -1.41 -8.65 10.39
CA LEU A 124 -1.81 -8.83 11.80
C LEU A 124 -1.42 -10.22 12.31
N VAL A 125 -1.71 -11.27 11.55
CA VAL A 125 -1.33 -12.65 11.90
C VAL A 125 0.19 -12.80 12.07
N LYS A 126 0.98 -12.20 11.17
CA LYS A 126 2.45 -12.20 11.28
C LYS A 126 2.97 -11.46 12.52
N LEU A 127 2.21 -10.51 13.04
CA LEU A 127 2.49 -9.77 14.27
C LEU A 127 1.89 -10.44 15.51
N GLY A 128 1.37 -11.66 15.39
CA GLY A 128 0.82 -12.43 16.52
C GLY A 128 -0.60 -12.02 16.92
N VAL A 129 -1.29 -11.23 16.09
CA VAL A 129 -2.66 -10.76 16.34
C VAL A 129 -3.63 -11.50 15.43
N GLN A 130 -4.60 -12.19 16.02
CA GLN A 130 -5.68 -12.79 15.26
C GLN A 130 -6.74 -11.71 14.96
N PRO A 131 -6.97 -11.34 13.69
CA PRO A 131 -8.07 -10.44 13.34
C PRO A 131 -9.42 -11.16 13.52
N ASP A 132 -10.46 -10.37 13.80
CA ASP A 132 -11.84 -10.84 13.76
C ASP A 132 -12.17 -11.40 12.37
N SER A 133 -13.06 -12.39 12.30
CA SER A 133 -13.47 -12.92 10.99
C SER A 133 -14.30 -11.88 10.22
N PRO A 134 -14.29 -11.91 8.88
CA PRO A 134 -15.16 -11.06 8.07
C PRO A 134 -16.64 -11.15 8.45
N GLU A 135 -17.12 -12.34 8.83
CA GLU A 135 -18.50 -12.57 9.27
C GLU A 135 -18.80 -11.91 10.62
N ALA A 136 -17.85 -11.99 11.56
CA ALA A 136 -17.98 -11.35 12.86
C ALA A 136 -18.02 -9.83 12.73
N LEU A 137 -17.18 -9.26 11.86
CA LEU A 137 -17.20 -7.83 11.55
C LEU A 137 -18.49 -7.43 10.82
N ALA A 138 -18.91 -8.21 9.81
CA ALA A 138 -20.16 -7.95 9.09
C ALA A 138 -21.38 -7.89 10.01
N GLY A 139 -21.43 -8.74 11.06
CA GLY A 139 -22.48 -8.72 12.07
C GLY A 139 -22.51 -7.47 12.96
N GLN A 140 -21.42 -6.68 12.98
CA GLN A 140 -21.29 -5.45 13.77
C GLN A 140 -21.47 -4.18 12.93
N LEU A 141 -21.41 -4.29 11.60
CA LEU A 141 -21.42 -3.18 10.67
C LEU A 141 -22.84 -2.85 10.21
N HIS A 142 -23.15 -1.56 10.11
CA HIS A 142 -24.42 -1.08 9.56
C HIS A 142 -24.19 -0.49 8.16
N ILE A 143 -24.44 -1.28 7.12
CA ILE A 143 -24.31 -0.84 5.73
C ILE A 143 -25.62 -0.21 5.26
N THR A 144 -25.57 1.09 4.97
CA THR A 144 -26.69 1.83 4.38
C THR A 144 -26.57 1.85 2.86
N THR A 145 -27.71 1.73 2.18
CA THR A 145 -27.78 1.84 0.71
C THR A 145 -28.93 2.77 0.31
N ALA A 146 -28.68 3.63 -0.67
CA ALA A 146 -29.66 4.55 -1.26
C ALA A 146 -29.81 4.25 -2.77
N SER A 147 -30.26 5.21 -3.59
CA SER A 147 -30.23 5.06 -5.05
C SER A 147 -28.80 4.98 -5.60
N THR A 148 -28.58 4.42 -6.79
CA THR A 148 -27.23 4.33 -7.39
C THR A 148 -26.56 5.70 -7.51
N LYS A 149 -27.33 6.73 -7.86
CA LYS A 149 -26.82 8.10 -7.95
C LYS A 149 -26.35 8.64 -6.58
N GLU A 150 -27.12 8.38 -5.53
CA GLU A 150 -26.76 8.79 -4.16
C GLU A 150 -25.57 7.99 -3.63
N ASN A 151 -25.49 6.70 -3.93
CA ASN A 151 -24.36 5.85 -3.55
C ASN A 151 -23.05 6.29 -4.23
N LEU A 152 -23.10 6.63 -5.52
CA LEU A 152 -21.95 7.22 -6.21
C LEU A 152 -21.51 8.51 -5.52
N ARG A 153 -22.46 9.40 -5.21
CA ARG A 153 -22.16 10.67 -4.55
C ARG A 153 -21.53 10.46 -3.17
N TYR A 154 -22.08 9.54 -2.38
CA TYR A 154 -21.53 9.16 -1.08
C TYR A 154 -20.08 8.66 -1.20
N ALA A 155 -19.80 7.77 -2.15
CA ALA A 155 -18.46 7.24 -2.35
C ALA A 155 -17.42 8.34 -2.66
N THR A 156 -17.77 9.34 -3.49
CA THR A 156 -16.85 10.45 -3.79
C THR A 156 -16.74 11.47 -2.67
N ASP A 157 -17.89 11.95 -2.18
CA ASP A 157 -17.95 13.14 -1.31
C ASP A 157 -17.61 12.84 0.15
N VAL A 158 -17.66 11.56 0.54
CA VAL A 158 -17.42 11.11 1.91
C VAL A 158 -16.20 10.20 1.94
N GLU A 159 -16.31 8.98 1.40
CA GLU A 159 -15.26 7.96 1.56
C GLU A 159 -13.94 8.41 0.90
N LEU A 160 -13.98 8.78 -0.37
CA LEU A 160 -12.78 9.10 -1.17
C LEU A 160 -12.29 10.55 -0.98
N ALA A 161 -13.07 11.40 -0.31
CA ALA A 161 -12.64 12.74 0.07
C ALA A 161 -11.61 12.69 1.21
N GLU A 162 -11.67 11.67 2.06
CA GLU A 162 -10.82 11.55 3.24
C GLU A 162 -9.51 10.81 3.00
N ILE A 163 -9.35 10.06 1.90
CA ILE A 163 -8.17 9.20 1.68
C ILE A 163 -6.84 9.97 1.69
N ASP A 164 -6.82 11.20 1.18
CA ASP A 164 -5.61 12.06 1.14
C ASP A 164 -5.27 12.69 2.50
N VAL A 165 -6.12 12.48 3.50
CA VAL A 165 -5.87 12.87 4.90
C VAL A 165 -5.58 11.62 5.73
N ARG A 166 -6.45 10.61 5.66
CA ARG A 166 -6.43 9.42 6.53
C ARG A 166 -5.23 8.52 6.29
N TYR A 167 -4.89 8.22 5.04
CA TYR A 167 -3.74 7.36 4.74
C TYR A 167 -2.40 7.98 5.16
N PRO A 168 -2.13 9.27 4.88
CA PRO A 168 -0.97 9.97 5.43
C PRO A 168 -0.90 9.95 6.96
N GLU A 169 -2.03 10.13 7.66
CA GLU A 169 -2.11 10.02 9.12
C GLU A 169 -1.71 8.62 9.61
N TYR A 170 -2.20 7.56 8.98
CA TYR A 170 -1.83 6.17 9.30
C TYR A 170 -0.32 5.94 9.12
N LEU A 171 0.24 6.38 7.98
CA LEU A 171 1.67 6.23 7.70
C LEU A 171 2.53 7.01 8.71
N GLN A 172 2.12 8.23 9.05
CA GLN A 172 2.83 9.05 10.03
C GLN A 172 2.77 8.43 11.44
N ARG A 173 1.63 7.82 11.81
CA ARG A 173 1.44 7.17 13.11
C ARG A 173 2.35 5.96 13.29
N ILE A 174 2.54 5.15 12.25
CA ILE A 174 3.38 3.93 12.33
C ILE A 174 4.86 4.19 12.04
N LYS A 175 5.21 5.39 11.56
CA LYS A 175 6.58 5.77 11.18
C LYS A 175 7.63 5.49 12.26
N PRO A 176 7.41 5.75 13.57
CA PRO A 176 8.42 5.48 14.60
C PRO A 176 8.75 4.00 14.76
N GLU A 177 7.81 3.11 14.47
CA GLU A 177 7.99 1.65 14.59
C GLU A 177 8.65 1.04 13.34
N ASN A 178 8.70 1.78 12.23
CA ASN A 178 9.44 1.44 11.01
C ASN A 178 9.15 0.03 10.47
N ASN A 179 7.90 -0.43 10.57
CA ASN A 179 7.48 -1.69 9.96
C ASN A 179 7.33 -1.51 8.44
N SER A 180 8.41 -1.80 7.70
CA SER A 180 8.47 -1.61 6.24
C SER A 180 7.39 -2.37 5.46
N SER A 181 6.97 -3.54 5.97
CA SER A 181 5.91 -4.33 5.34
C SER A 181 4.55 -3.65 5.48
N ALA A 182 4.23 -3.12 6.66
CA ALA A 182 3.01 -2.36 6.88
C ALA A 182 3.01 -1.06 6.07
N VAL A 183 4.08 -0.26 6.16
CA VAL A 183 4.23 0.98 5.38
C VAL A 183 3.97 0.71 3.89
N LYS A 184 4.62 -0.30 3.31
CA LYS A 184 4.46 -0.65 1.90
C LYS A 184 3.00 -1.02 1.54
N ARG A 185 2.34 -1.85 2.36
CA ARG A 185 0.96 -2.30 2.08
C ARG A 185 -0.04 -1.16 2.22
N ILE A 186 0.15 -0.28 3.19
CA ILE A 186 -0.69 0.90 3.39
C ILE A 186 -0.53 1.89 2.23
N THR A 187 0.70 2.12 1.74
CA THR A 187 0.93 2.93 0.55
C THR A 187 0.27 2.34 -0.70
N TYR A 188 0.36 1.02 -0.89
CA TYR A 188 -0.33 0.36 -2.01
C TYR A 188 -1.84 0.54 -1.98
N ALA A 189 -2.47 0.35 -0.81
CA ALA A 189 -3.90 0.58 -0.66
C ALA A 189 -4.24 2.05 -0.97
N TRP A 190 -3.51 3.01 -0.42
CA TRP A 190 -3.73 4.43 -0.69
C TRP A 190 -3.67 4.79 -2.20
N GLU A 191 -2.70 4.25 -2.93
CA GLU A 191 -2.59 4.47 -4.37
C GLU A 191 -3.75 3.81 -5.15
N ALA A 192 -4.21 2.64 -4.72
CA ALA A 192 -5.38 1.97 -5.32
C ALA A 192 -6.67 2.76 -5.06
N GLU A 193 -6.83 3.32 -3.87
CA GLU A 193 -7.98 4.16 -3.50
C GLU A 193 -8.04 5.45 -4.31
N GLN A 194 -6.89 6.02 -4.67
CA GLN A 194 -6.84 7.13 -5.62
C GLN A 194 -7.33 6.71 -7.01
N GLN A 195 -7.04 5.48 -7.47
CA GLN A 195 -7.61 4.95 -8.72
C GLN A 195 -9.13 4.76 -8.59
N HIS A 196 -9.62 4.26 -7.45
CA HIS A 196 -11.07 4.14 -7.20
C HIS A 196 -11.79 5.49 -7.30
N ARG A 197 -11.18 6.52 -6.71
CA ARG A 197 -11.69 7.90 -6.79
C ARG A 197 -11.82 8.40 -8.22
N GLU A 198 -10.81 8.19 -9.05
CA GLU A 198 -10.86 8.64 -10.43
C GLU A 198 -11.89 7.84 -11.25
N LEU A 199 -12.02 6.53 -11.04
CA LEU A 199 -13.06 5.72 -11.69
C LEU A 199 -14.48 6.19 -11.35
N ILE A 200 -14.73 6.51 -10.08
CA ILE A 200 -16.03 6.99 -9.62
C ILE A 200 -16.31 8.40 -10.18
N LYS A 201 -15.32 9.30 -10.15
CA LYS A 201 -15.43 10.65 -10.75
C LYS A 201 -15.70 10.59 -12.25
N ASP A 202 -15.04 9.71 -12.98
CA ASP A 202 -15.26 9.55 -14.42
C ASP A 202 -16.72 9.17 -14.72
N ILE A 203 -17.27 8.24 -13.94
CA ILE A 203 -18.69 7.88 -14.04
C ILE A 203 -19.59 9.05 -13.63
N GLN A 204 -19.26 9.75 -12.54
CA GLN A 204 -20.03 10.89 -12.02
C GLN A 204 -20.07 12.09 -12.95
N SER A 205 -18.95 12.44 -13.60
CA SER A 205 -18.87 13.56 -14.55
C SER A 205 -19.83 13.37 -15.74
N GLY A 206 -20.17 12.11 -16.03
CA GLY A 206 -21.23 11.73 -16.95
C GLY A 206 -22.66 11.77 -16.38
N THR A 207 -22.83 11.82 -15.06
CA THR A 207 -24.13 11.66 -14.36
C THR A 207 -24.88 12.97 -14.04
N GLY A 208 -24.56 14.08 -14.71
CA GLY A 208 -25.22 15.38 -14.54
C GLY A 208 -26.69 15.42 -15.01
N MET A 209 -27.15 16.57 -15.51
CA MET A 209 -28.54 16.79 -16.01
C MET A 209 -28.99 15.75 -17.06
N PHE A 210 -28.05 14.99 -17.64
CA PHE A 210 -28.26 13.96 -18.65
C PHE A 210 -28.03 12.52 -18.14
N PHE A 211 -28.06 12.26 -16.82
CA PHE A 211 -27.87 10.90 -16.26
C PHE A 211 -28.74 9.83 -16.95
N GLY A 212 -30.00 10.13 -17.28
CA GLY A 212 -30.87 9.20 -18.00
C GLY A 212 -30.40 8.88 -19.43
N MET A 213 -29.85 9.86 -20.14
CA MET A 213 -29.32 9.70 -21.50
C MET A 213 -27.97 8.98 -21.50
N LEU A 214 -27.11 9.23 -20.50
CA LEU A 214 -25.84 8.54 -20.38
C LEU A 214 -25.98 7.14 -19.78
N ALA A 215 -26.90 6.91 -18.84
CA ALA A 215 -27.26 5.57 -18.40
C ALA A 215 -27.73 4.70 -19.58
N ALA A 216 -28.42 5.29 -20.56
CA ALA A 216 -28.76 4.59 -21.80
C ALA A 216 -27.52 4.30 -22.68
N ARG A 217 -26.53 5.19 -22.73
CA ARG A 217 -25.24 4.98 -23.45
C ARG A 217 -24.32 3.98 -22.76
N PHE A 218 -24.31 3.95 -21.42
CA PHE A 218 -23.63 2.93 -20.62
C PHE A 218 -24.35 1.57 -20.68
N ARG A 219 -25.49 1.42 -21.36
CA ARG A 219 -26.01 0.07 -21.67
C ARG A 219 -25.34 -0.55 -22.89
N SER A 220 -24.76 0.24 -23.81
CA SER A 220 -24.32 -0.27 -25.11
C SER A 220 -22.83 -0.64 -25.20
N THR A 221 -21.97 -0.09 -24.33
CA THR A 221 -20.53 -0.42 -24.32
C THR A 221 -20.13 -1.01 -22.98
N LYS A 222 -19.77 -2.30 -22.94
CA LYS A 222 -19.30 -2.95 -21.71
C LYS A 222 -17.89 -2.46 -21.37
N THR A 223 -17.70 -1.93 -20.16
CA THR A 223 -16.37 -1.62 -19.64
C THR A 223 -15.76 -2.90 -19.06
N ARG A 224 -14.44 -3.09 -19.21
CA ARG A 224 -13.71 -4.17 -18.53
C ARG A 224 -13.04 -3.59 -17.31
N TYR A 225 -12.90 -4.38 -16.25
CA TYR A 225 -12.19 -3.98 -15.05
C TYR A 225 -11.20 -5.07 -14.66
N PHE A 226 -10.01 -4.66 -14.26
CA PHE A 226 -8.93 -5.53 -13.84
C PHE A 226 -8.44 -5.10 -12.47
N VAL A 227 -8.30 -6.06 -11.55
CA VAL A 227 -7.81 -5.82 -10.18
C VAL A 227 -6.51 -6.58 -9.96
N CYS A 228 -5.46 -5.88 -9.55
CA CYS A 228 -4.18 -6.48 -9.19
C CYS A 228 -4.30 -7.22 -7.86
N GLN A 229 -4.14 -8.54 -7.87
CA GLN A 229 -4.28 -9.40 -6.70
C GLN A 229 -3.14 -9.26 -5.67
N ASN A 230 -2.18 -8.35 -5.88
CA ASN A 230 -1.12 -8.03 -4.92
C ASN A 230 -1.27 -6.64 -4.29
N CYS A 231 -2.05 -5.72 -4.87
CA CYS A 231 -2.07 -4.34 -4.35
C CYS A 231 -3.40 -3.63 -4.49
N GLY A 232 -4.44 -4.29 -5.03
CA GLY A 232 -5.73 -3.66 -5.24
C GLY A 232 -5.81 -2.74 -6.45
N SER A 233 -4.71 -2.44 -7.16
CA SER A 233 -4.76 -1.56 -8.34
C SER A 233 -5.89 -1.94 -9.29
N THR A 234 -6.79 -0.99 -9.55
CA THR A 234 -8.03 -1.19 -10.31
C THR A 234 -8.00 -0.35 -11.56
N LEU A 235 -8.00 -1.01 -12.73
CA LEU A 235 -7.85 -0.36 -14.03
C LEU A 235 -8.92 -0.84 -15.02
N THR A 236 -9.30 0.02 -15.96
CA THR A 236 -10.17 -0.35 -17.09
C THR A 236 -9.40 -0.84 -18.32
N VAL A 237 -8.12 -0.50 -18.40
CA VAL A 237 -7.17 -0.92 -19.43
C VAL A 237 -5.85 -1.29 -18.75
N LEU A 238 -5.32 -2.47 -19.04
CA LEU A 238 -4.02 -2.89 -18.50
C LEU A 238 -2.88 -2.06 -19.12
N PRO A 239 -1.84 -1.72 -18.34
CA PRO A 239 -0.63 -1.07 -18.88
C PRO A 239 0.21 -2.05 -19.71
N SER A 240 1.26 -1.57 -20.36
CA SER A 240 2.07 -2.38 -21.28
C SER A 240 2.90 -3.47 -20.61
N GLU A 241 3.39 -3.25 -19.39
CA GLU A 241 4.37 -4.16 -18.78
C GLU A 241 4.04 -4.58 -17.35
N LYS A 242 3.79 -3.62 -16.45
CA LYS A 242 3.73 -3.86 -15.00
C LYS A 242 2.64 -3.06 -14.34
N CYS A 243 2.16 -3.53 -13.20
CA CYS A 243 1.26 -2.78 -12.34
C CYS A 243 1.93 -1.45 -11.94
N PRO A 244 1.24 -0.30 -12.09
CA PRO A 244 1.83 1.01 -11.80
C PRO A 244 2.06 1.26 -10.30
N ILE A 245 1.34 0.53 -9.43
CA ILE A 245 1.44 0.64 -7.97
C ILE A 245 2.55 -0.28 -7.44
N CYS A 246 2.42 -1.59 -7.65
CA CYS A 246 3.33 -2.56 -7.03
C CYS A 246 4.49 -3.04 -7.91
N GLY A 247 4.49 -2.71 -9.21
CA GLY A 247 5.52 -3.12 -10.16
C GLY A 247 5.49 -4.61 -10.55
N PHE A 248 4.48 -5.37 -10.13
CA PHE A 248 4.37 -6.79 -10.47
C PHE A 248 3.90 -6.99 -11.93
N PRO A 249 4.21 -8.14 -12.56
CA PRO A 249 3.77 -8.45 -13.91
C PRO A 249 2.25 -8.43 -14.07
N LEU A 250 1.76 -8.20 -15.30
CA LEU A 250 0.32 -8.16 -15.60
C LEU A 250 -0.44 -9.45 -15.25
N SER A 251 0.24 -10.59 -15.12
CA SER A 251 -0.36 -11.87 -14.70
C SER A 251 -0.97 -11.83 -13.30
N TRP A 252 -0.64 -10.82 -12.50
CA TRP A 252 -1.25 -10.57 -11.20
C TRP A 252 -2.60 -9.85 -11.29
N TYR A 253 -2.99 -9.36 -12.46
CA TYR A 253 -4.33 -8.82 -12.65
C TYR A 253 -5.33 -9.94 -12.92
N LYS A 254 -6.47 -9.82 -12.24
CA LYS A 254 -7.65 -10.61 -12.52
C LYS A 254 -8.69 -9.71 -13.17
N GLU A 255 -9.22 -10.13 -14.31
CA GLU A 255 -10.40 -9.50 -14.87
C GLU A 255 -11.62 -9.81 -13.99
N ILE A 256 -12.30 -8.75 -13.57
CA ILE A 256 -13.53 -8.84 -12.81
C ILE A 256 -14.65 -9.09 -13.81
N ARG A 257 -15.38 -10.19 -13.63
CA ARG A 257 -16.49 -10.53 -14.51
C ARG A 257 -17.64 -9.56 -14.29
N LEU A 258 -18.36 -9.29 -15.37
CA LEU A 258 -19.56 -8.48 -15.30
C LEU A 258 -20.59 -9.22 -14.42
N PRO A 259 -21.18 -8.56 -13.40
CA PRO A 259 -22.17 -9.20 -12.57
C PRO A 259 -23.39 -9.64 -13.40
N GLY A 260 -23.78 -10.91 -13.29
CA GLY A 260 -24.90 -11.49 -14.04
C GLY A 260 -24.60 -11.86 -15.50
N SER A 261 -23.34 -11.85 -15.95
CA SER A 261 -22.91 -12.36 -17.27
C SER A 261 -22.42 -13.80 -17.27
#